data_AF-A0A925FU00-F1
#
_entry.id   AF-A0A925FU00-F1
#
_cell.length_a   1.000
_cell.length_b   1.000
_cell.length_c   1.000
_cell.angle_alpha   90.00
_cell.angle_beta   90.00
_cell.angle_gamma   90.00
#
_symmetry.space_group_name_H-M   'P 1'
#
loop_
_entity.id
_entity.type
_entity.pdbx_description
1 polymer ?
#
loop_
_entity_poly.entity_id
_entity_poly.type
_entity_poly.pdbx_seq_one_letter_code
_entity_poly.pdbx_strand_id
1 'polypeptide(L)'
;KIEGINLKKENAQPLPSLLKKTLTTREWMVKGIFESREKDYENPFRKMLYENEDAMNAVIGKFSDNSFLKQEQEAFDRFKKEIASVIKKMK
;
A
#
# COMPACT_ATOMS: atom_id res chain seq x y z
N LYS A 1 6.36 -10.58 22.53
CA LYS A 1 4.99 -10.94 22.08
C LYS A 1 4.57 -9.92 21.02
N ILE A 2 4.67 -10.26 19.74
CA ILE A 2 3.91 -9.54 18.71
C ILE A 2 2.67 -10.44 18.49
N GLU A 3 1.48 -9.89 18.76
CA GLU A 3 0.16 -10.55 18.63
C GLU A 3 -0.10 -11.86 19.42
N GLY A 4 0.59 -12.13 20.53
CA GLY A 4 0.23 -13.28 21.38
C GLY A 4 0.42 -14.67 20.73
N ILE A 5 1.04 -14.75 19.55
CA ILE A 5 1.24 -16.01 18.83
C ILE A 5 2.39 -16.79 19.48
N ASN A 6 2.06 -17.91 20.13
CA ASN A 6 3.04 -18.89 20.55
C ASN A 6 3.24 -19.93 19.43
N LEU A 7 4.30 -19.77 18.64
CA LEU A 7 4.59 -20.58 17.44
C LEU A 7 4.60 -22.10 17.68
N LYS A 8 4.76 -22.54 18.94
CA LYS A 8 4.89 -23.96 19.29
C LYS A 8 3.62 -24.58 19.89
N LYS A 9 2.60 -23.81 20.29
CA LYS A 9 1.60 -24.35 21.23
C LYS A 9 0.14 -23.93 21.11
N GLU A 10 -0.27 -23.16 20.11
CA GLU A 10 -1.69 -22.81 20.01
C GLU A 10 -2.25 -23.03 18.61
N ASN A 11 -3.57 -23.22 18.56
CA ASN A 11 -4.46 -23.20 17.40
C ASN A 11 -4.42 -21.83 16.67
N ALA A 12 -3.25 -21.22 16.55
CA ALA A 12 -2.97 -20.03 15.79
C ALA A 12 -3.08 -20.37 14.31
N GLN A 13 -3.74 -19.49 13.56
CA GLN A 13 -3.81 -19.54 12.11
C GLN A 13 -2.45 -19.95 11.51
N PRO A 14 -2.40 -20.93 10.59
CA PRO A 14 -1.13 -21.41 10.03
C PRO A 14 -0.28 -20.23 9.54
N LEU A 15 1.01 -20.21 9.85
CA LEU A 15 1.90 -19.11 9.43
C LEU A 15 1.74 -18.71 7.93
N PRO A 16 1.50 -19.64 6.98
CA PRO A 16 1.17 -19.27 5.60
C PRO A 16 -0.11 -18.43 5.43
N SER A 17 -1.16 -18.65 6.23
CA SER A 17 -2.38 -17.84 6.17
C SER A 17 -2.16 -16.43 6.75
N LEU A 18 -1.35 -16.31 7.80
CA LEU A 18 -0.92 -15.00 8.33
C LEU A 18 -0.12 -14.22 7.28
N LEU A 19 0.84 -14.86 6.60
CA LEU A 19 1.60 -14.22 5.53
C LEU A 19 0.69 -13.76 4.37
N LYS A 20 -0.31 -14.56 3.98
CA LYS A 20 -1.32 -14.12 3.01
C LYS A 20 -2.12 -12.91 3.52
N LYS A 21 -2.52 -12.90 4.79
CA LYS A 21 -3.22 -11.76 5.40
C LYS A 21 -2.36 -10.49 5.34
N THR A 22 -1.05 -10.59 5.58
CA THR A 22 -0.15 -9.43 5.45
C THR A 22 -0.13 -8.85 4.03
N LEU A 23 -0.25 -9.70 2.99
CA LEU A 23 -0.36 -9.22 1.60
C LEU A 23 -1.64 -8.42 1.39
N THR A 24 -2.78 -8.91 1.87
CA THR A 24 -4.07 -8.20 1.77
C THR A 24 -4.03 -6.88 2.52
N THR A 25 -3.46 -6.84 3.72
CA THR A 25 -3.31 -5.59 4.48
C THR A 25 -2.40 -4.61 3.74
N ARG A 26 -1.29 -5.07 3.15
CA ARG A 26 -0.40 -4.20 2.38
C ARG A 26 -1.05 -3.68 1.09
N GLU A 27 -1.84 -4.51 0.42
CA GLU A 27 -2.65 -4.09 -0.74
C GLU A 27 -3.62 -2.99 -0.38
N TRP A 28 -4.35 -3.15 0.74
CA TRP A 28 -5.28 -2.16 1.24
C TRP A 28 -4.58 -0.83 1.55
N MET A 29 -3.39 -0.87 2.15
CA MET A 29 -2.60 0.34 2.41
C MET A 29 -2.20 1.05 1.11
N VAL A 30 -1.64 0.33 0.13
CA VAL A 30 -1.21 0.92 -1.16
C VAL A 30 -2.41 1.54 -1.89
N LYS A 31 -3.55 0.84 -1.91
CA LYS A 31 -4.79 1.37 -2.48
C LYS A 31 -5.24 2.66 -1.77
N GLY A 32 -5.19 2.68 -0.45
CA GLY A 32 -5.52 3.86 0.34
C GLY A 32 -4.62 5.06 0.05
N ILE A 33 -3.31 4.83 -0.20
CA ILE A 33 -2.39 5.90 -0.60
C ILE A 33 -2.79 6.47 -1.96
N PHE A 34 -3.10 5.60 -2.93
CA PHE A 34 -3.57 6.02 -4.25
C PHE A 34 -4.85 6.84 -4.15
N GLU A 35 -5.89 6.30 -3.51
CA GLU A 35 -7.19 6.97 -3.35
C GLU A 35 -7.07 8.30 -2.59
N SER A 36 -6.18 8.36 -1.59
CA SER A 36 -5.91 9.60 -0.86
C SER A 36 -5.32 10.68 -1.77
N ARG A 37 -4.37 10.30 -2.62
CA ARG A 37 -3.72 11.22 -3.57
C ARG A 37 -4.66 11.61 -4.71
N GLU A 38 -5.53 10.72 -5.16
CA GLU A 38 -6.54 10.99 -6.20
C GLU A 38 -7.53 12.06 -5.74
N LYS A 39 -7.93 12.03 -4.47
CA LYS A 39 -8.82 13.05 -3.88
C LYS A 39 -8.25 14.46 -3.93
N ASP A 40 -6.93 14.63 -3.92
CA ASP A 40 -6.34 15.96 -4.12
C ASP A 40 -6.72 16.54 -5.47
N TYR A 41 -6.86 15.68 -6.48
CA TYR A 41 -7.19 15.98 -7.87
C TYR A 41 -8.67 15.93 -8.21
N GLU A 42 -9.51 15.26 -7.44
CA GLU A 42 -10.95 15.17 -7.75
C GLU A 42 -11.79 16.15 -6.92
N ASN A 43 -11.33 16.51 -5.72
CA ASN A 43 -12.11 17.31 -4.79
C ASN A 43 -12.36 18.74 -5.32
N PRO A 44 -13.63 19.14 -5.58
CA PRO A 44 -13.95 20.46 -6.12
C PRO A 44 -13.51 21.63 -5.25
N PHE A 45 -13.56 21.47 -3.91
CA PHE A 45 -13.12 22.50 -2.97
C PHE A 45 -11.61 22.70 -3.00
N ARG A 46 -10.83 21.64 -3.26
CA ARG A 46 -9.38 21.74 -3.43
C ARG A 46 -9.03 22.36 -4.78
N LYS A 47 -9.73 21.98 -5.85
CA LYS A 47 -9.55 22.56 -7.20
C LYS A 47 -9.79 24.07 -7.22
N MET A 48 -10.82 24.54 -6.51
CA MET A 48 -11.19 25.96 -6.48
C MET A 48 -10.07 26.89 -5.96
N LEU A 49 -9.09 26.36 -5.23
CA LEU A 49 -7.95 27.14 -4.73
C LEU A 49 -6.89 27.45 -5.79
N TYR A 50 -6.95 26.75 -6.93
CA TYR A 50 -5.98 26.90 -8.01
C TYR A 50 -6.64 27.56 -9.22
N GLU A 51 -5.88 28.44 -9.88
CA GLU A 51 -6.36 29.14 -11.09
C GLU A 51 -6.55 28.18 -12.27
N ASN A 52 -5.71 27.13 -12.36
CA ASN A 52 -5.74 26.11 -13.39
C ASN A 52 -4.99 24.84 -12.93
N GLU A 53 -5.02 23.79 -13.76
CA GLU A 53 -4.36 22.52 -13.47
C GLU A 53 -2.83 22.63 -13.41
N ASP A 54 -2.21 23.55 -14.14
CA ASP A 54 -0.76 23.76 -14.10
C ASP A 54 -0.32 24.36 -12.76
N ALA A 55 -1.05 25.35 -12.25
CA ALA A 55 -0.82 25.93 -10.92
C ALA A 55 -1.01 24.87 -9.82
N MET A 56 -2.02 24.02 -9.95
CA MET A 56 -2.22 22.88 -9.07
C MET A 56 -1.04 21.89 -9.12
N ASN A 57 -0.66 21.44 -10.32
CA ASN A 57 0.46 20.52 -10.54
C ASN A 57 1.80 21.09 -10.03
N ALA A 58 2.01 22.40 -10.11
CA ALA A 58 3.20 23.06 -9.57
C ALA A 58 3.25 23.03 -8.03
N VAL A 59 2.10 23.07 -7.36
CA VAL A 59 2.02 23.08 -5.88
C VAL A 59 2.00 21.68 -5.30
N ILE A 60 1.10 20.81 -5.78
CA ILE A 60 0.92 19.46 -5.18
C ILE A 60 1.70 18.36 -5.91
N GLY A 61 2.29 18.67 -7.08
CA GLY A 61 3.02 17.74 -7.93
C GLY A 61 2.10 16.86 -8.77
N LYS A 62 2.45 16.61 -10.03
CA LYS A 62 1.66 15.79 -10.95
C LYS A 62 1.31 14.43 -10.36
N PHE A 63 0.04 14.06 -10.46
CA PHE A 63 -0.46 12.75 -10.04
C PHE A 63 0.32 11.60 -10.70
N SER A 64 0.58 11.71 -12.01
CA SER A 64 1.29 10.69 -12.80
C SER A 64 2.75 10.50 -12.39
N ASP A 65 3.37 11.55 -11.83
CA ASP A 65 4.81 11.58 -11.53
C ASP A 65 5.06 11.45 -10.03
N ASN A 66 4.06 11.00 -9.26
CA ASN A 66 4.17 10.86 -7.83
C ASN A 66 5.17 9.74 -7.48
N SER A 67 6.39 10.17 -7.11
CA SER A 67 7.50 9.27 -6.79
C SER A 67 7.17 8.34 -5.61
N PHE A 68 6.37 8.80 -4.65
CA PHE A 68 5.95 7.99 -3.51
C PHE A 68 4.99 6.87 -3.92
N LEU A 69 3.98 7.14 -4.74
CA LEU A 69 3.07 6.11 -5.29
C LEU A 69 3.84 5.04 -6.05
N LYS A 70 4.79 5.45 -6.89
CA LYS A 70 5.65 4.53 -7.64
C LYS A 70 6.51 3.67 -6.70
N GLN A 71 7.14 4.29 -5.71
CA GLN A 71 7.96 3.59 -4.71
C GLN A 71 7.15 2.56 -3.92
N GLU A 72 5.94 2.90 -3.48
CA GLU A 72 5.08 2.00 -2.72
C GLU A 72 4.57 0.83 -3.57
N GLN A 73 4.22 1.08 -4.84
CA GLN A 73 3.83 0.03 -5.77
C GLN A 73 4.99 -0.95 -6.02
N GLU A 74 6.19 -0.44 -6.30
CA GLU A 74 7.38 -1.27 -6.49
C GLU A 74 7.74 -2.05 -5.22
N ALA A 75 7.63 -1.43 -4.04
CA ALA A 75 7.87 -2.07 -2.76
C ALA A 75 6.84 -3.18 -2.49
N PHE A 76 5.58 -2.97 -2.86
CA PHE A 76 4.54 -3.98 -2.74
C PHE A 76 4.78 -5.16 -3.67
N ASP A 77 5.22 -4.93 -4.91
CA ASP A 77 5.54 -5.99 -5.85
C ASP A 77 6.75 -6.82 -5.40
N ARG A 78 7.77 -6.18 -4.82
CA ARG A 78 8.89 -6.89 -4.17
C ARG A 78 8.39 -7.73 -3.00
N PHE A 79 7.56 -7.15 -2.13
CA PHE A 79 6.99 -7.85 -0.98
C PHE A 79 6.16 -9.07 -1.38
N LYS A 80 5.33 -8.98 -2.44
CA LYS A 80 4.58 -10.14 -2.98
C LYS A 80 5.52 -11.29 -3.35
N LYS A 81 6.63 -10.99 -4.05
CA LYS A 81 7.62 -11.98 -4.47
C LYS A 81 8.32 -12.63 -3.27
N GLU A 82 8.68 -11.83 -2.28
CA GLU A 82 9.31 -12.31 -1.04
C GLU A 82 8.38 -13.25 -0.26
N ILE A 83 7.13 -12.84 -0.03
CA ILE A 83 6.15 -13.67 0.68
C ILE A 83 5.88 -14.97 -0.08
N ALA A 84 5.74 -14.92 -1.41
CA ALA A 84 5.57 -16.13 -2.22
C ALA A 84 6.75 -17.09 -2.10
N SER A 85 7.98 -16.56 -2.08
CA SER A 85 9.21 -17.34 -1.88
C SER A 85 9.25 -17.98 -0.49
N VAL A 86 8.90 -17.24 0.57
CA VAL A 86 8.83 -17.75 1.94
C VAL A 86 7.80 -18.87 2.05
N ILE A 87 6.57 -18.66 1.56
CA ILE A 87 5.51 -19.68 1.58
C ILE A 87 5.94 -20.94 0.81
N LYS A 88 6.64 -20.79 -0.31
CA LYS A 88 7.16 -21.92 -1.10
C LYS A 88 8.20 -22.75 -0.32
N LYS A 89 9.09 -22.09 0.44
CA LYS A 89 10.12 -22.77 1.27
C LYS A 89 9.54 -23.47 2.49
N MET A 90 8.31 -23.16 2.87
CA MET A 90 7.61 -23.76 4.02
C MET A 90 6.76 -24.98 3.65
N LYS A 91 6.59 -25.23 2.35
CA LYS A 91 6.04 -26.50 1.84
C LYS A 91 7.14 -27.53 1.77
#